data_AF-A0A1V5XPY4-F1
#
_entry.id   AF-A0A1V5XPY4-F1
#
_cell.length_a   1.000
_cell.length_b   1.000
_cell.length_c   1.000
_cell.angle_alpha   90.00
_cell.angle_beta   90.00
_cell.angle_gamma   90.00
#
_symmetry.space_group_name_H-M   'P 1'
#
loop_
_entity.id
_entity.type
_entity.pdbx_description
1 polymer ?
#
loop_
_entity_poly.entity_id
_entity_poly.type
_entity_poly.pdbx_seq_one_letter_code
_entity_poly.pdbx_strand_id
1 'polypeptide(L)'
;MGFFMRSCINLLLIPILLLGCAGASEILVGQTGENYSKIQAAIDVSMPGDTIKVKSGIYRENVNINKPLSLVGVDSGNGTPLVNGGGSGSVITIAAGNTTFQGFNITGSGHCGCGHAGIRISSSNNLIMSNIIYKNKYGIYIETAGTNNTFVSNDLLNNSISISDSGSNNSWDASAKSSGWRGLLEMISGPRIRGNHYSDYDEVVEGCNDTNKDLICDEPKAIGSSLDSYPSISAMN
;
A
#
# COMPACT_ATOMS: atom_id res chain seq x y z
N MET A 1 22.27 20.77 -77.58
CA MET A 1 20.95 20.17 -77.29
C MET A 1 21.15 19.18 -76.15
N GLY A 2 20.47 19.35 -75.01
CA GLY A 2 20.59 18.49 -73.80
C GLY A 2 21.00 19.27 -72.55
N PHE A 3 20.13 20.12 -71.99
CA PHE A 3 19.18 19.87 -70.88
C PHE A 3 19.79 20.00 -69.46
N PHE A 4 19.40 21.10 -68.80
CA PHE A 4 19.51 21.36 -67.36
C PHE A 4 18.75 20.30 -66.55
N MET A 5 19.29 19.89 -65.40
CA MET A 5 18.47 19.35 -64.32
C MET A 5 18.93 19.92 -62.98
N ARG A 6 18.13 20.85 -62.45
CA ARG A 6 18.28 21.45 -61.13
C ARG A 6 17.84 20.42 -60.09
N SER A 7 18.77 19.96 -59.25
CA SER A 7 18.45 19.07 -58.13
C SER A 7 17.89 19.90 -56.97
N CYS A 8 16.56 19.90 -56.81
CA CYS A 8 15.90 20.46 -55.64
C CYS A 8 16.16 19.55 -54.44
N ILE A 9 17.02 19.99 -53.52
CA ILE A 9 17.21 19.33 -52.22
C ILE A 9 15.95 19.63 -51.39
N ASN A 10 15.05 18.65 -51.28
CA ASN A 10 13.96 18.68 -50.32
C ASN A 10 14.54 18.49 -48.93
N LEU A 11 14.68 19.58 -48.18
CA LEU A 11 15.03 19.56 -46.77
C LEU A 11 13.81 19.04 -45.98
N LEU A 12 13.79 17.75 -45.69
CA LEU A 12 12.75 17.13 -44.88
C LEU A 12 12.97 17.53 -43.41
N LEU A 13 12.22 18.53 -42.94
CA LEU A 13 12.16 18.88 -41.52
C LEU A 13 11.45 17.74 -40.77
N ILE A 14 12.24 16.92 -40.07
CA ILE A 14 11.71 15.93 -39.11
C ILE A 14 11.33 16.73 -37.85
N PRO A 15 10.06 16.73 -37.43
CA PRO A 15 9.71 17.27 -36.12
C PRO A 15 10.34 16.35 -35.08
N ILE A 16 11.40 16.81 -34.43
CA ILE A 16 11.91 16.16 -33.22
C ILE A 16 10.80 16.34 -32.18
N LEU A 17 10.00 15.28 -32.02
CA LEU A 17 9.06 15.16 -30.92
C LEU A 17 9.92 15.12 -29.65
N LEU A 18 10.09 16.27 -29.02
CA LEU A 18 10.59 16.39 -27.66
C LEU A 18 9.60 15.65 -26.77
N LEU A 19 9.76 14.33 -26.64
CA LEU A 19 9.22 13.59 -25.51
C LEU A 19 9.92 14.17 -24.28
N GLY A 20 9.31 15.22 -23.72
CA GLY A 20 9.57 15.58 -22.35
C GLY A 20 9.29 14.34 -21.52
N CYS A 21 10.34 13.77 -20.94
CA CYS A 21 10.18 12.88 -19.80
C CYS A 21 9.53 13.74 -18.73
N ALA A 22 8.20 13.74 -18.66
CA ALA A 22 7.49 14.28 -17.52
C ALA A 22 7.95 13.43 -16.33
N GLY A 23 8.94 13.92 -15.59
CA GLY A 23 9.31 13.33 -14.32
C GLY A 23 8.04 13.31 -13.48
N ALA A 24 7.67 12.15 -12.96
CA ALA A 24 6.54 12.03 -12.06
C ALA A 24 6.71 13.09 -10.95
N SER A 25 5.75 14.00 -10.85
CA SER A 25 5.82 15.08 -9.86
C SER A 25 5.62 14.46 -8.48
N GLU A 26 6.65 14.49 -7.66
CA GLU A 26 6.56 14.00 -6.28
C GLU A 26 5.81 15.03 -5.43
N ILE A 27 4.66 14.62 -4.89
CA ILE A 27 3.86 15.45 -3.98
C ILE A 27 4.26 15.13 -2.55
N LEU A 28 4.70 16.15 -1.80
CA LEU A 28 5.14 16.00 -0.41
C LEU A 28 4.07 16.49 0.57
N VAL A 29 3.78 15.65 1.56
CA VAL A 29 2.91 15.96 2.71
C VAL A 29 3.75 15.93 3.98
N GLY A 30 3.59 16.95 4.82
CA GLY A 30 4.29 17.05 6.09
C GLY A 30 3.79 18.20 6.95
N GLN A 31 4.23 18.24 8.20
CA GLN A 31 3.75 19.23 9.18
C GLN A 31 4.51 20.57 9.10
N THR A 32 5.64 20.64 8.40
CA THR A 32 6.56 21.79 8.47
C THR A 32 7.25 22.07 7.13
N GLY A 33 6.66 22.96 6.34
CA GLY A 33 7.31 23.49 5.12
C GLY A 33 7.11 22.64 3.85
N GLU A 34 6.35 21.54 3.93
CA GLU A 34 5.90 20.78 2.77
C GLU A 34 4.71 21.46 2.04
N ASN A 35 4.44 21.00 0.82
CA ASN A 35 3.40 21.55 -0.05
C ASN A 35 1.99 21.39 0.53
N TYR A 36 1.77 20.34 1.34
CA TYR A 36 0.48 20.03 1.95
C TYR A 36 0.66 19.58 3.40
N SER A 37 -0.23 20.07 4.28
CA SER A 37 -0.30 19.65 5.68
C SER A 37 -1.35 18.55 5.95
N LYS A 38 -2.15 18.24 4.94
CA LYS A 38 -3.20 17.20 4.98
C LYS A 38 -3.00 16.20 3.86
N ILE A 39 -3.23 14.92 4.16
CA ILE A 39 -3.08 13.84 3.17
C ILE A 39 -4.17 13.98 2.10
N GLN A 40 -5.41 14.23 2.50
CA GLN A 40 -6.52 14.34 1.54
C GLN A 40 -6.31 15.49 0.55
N ALA A 41 -5.79 16.63 1.01
CA ALA A 41 -5.53 17.78 0.14
C ALA A 41 -4.52 17.47 -0.97
N ALA A 42 -3.49 16.65 -0.66
CA ALA A 42 -2.53 16.18 -1.66
C ALA A 42 -3.17 15.18 -2.64
N ILE A 43 -4.06 14.31 -2.18
CA ILE A 43 -4.81 13.40 -3.05
C ILE A 43 -5.69 14.21 -4.01
N ASP A 44 -6.40 15.21 -3.52
CA ASP A 44 -7.39 15.97 -4.30
C ASP A 44 -6.77 16.65 -5.52
N VAL A 45 -5.56 17.19 -5.39
CA VAL A 45 -4.80 17.86 -6.45
C VAL A 45 -3.95 16.94 -7.32
N SER A 46 -3.64 15.72 -6.85
CA SER A 46 -2.84 14.76 -7.61
C SER A 46 -3.55 14.27 -8.88
N MET A 47 -2.75 13.89 -9.86
CA MET A 47 -3.19 13.20 -11.07
C MET A 47 -3.12 11.67 -10.89
N PRO A 48 -3.93 10.91 -11.65
CA PRO A 48 -3.79 9.45 -11.66
C PRO A 48 -2.37 9.01 -12.02
N GLY A 49 -1.80 8.13 -11.22
CA GLY A 49 -0.44 7.61 -11.34
C GLY A 49 0.61 8.36 -10.51
N ASP A 50 0.27 9.50 -9.90
CA ASP A 50 1.21 10.26 -9.08
C ASP A 50 1.66 9.48 -7.85
N THR A 51 2.81 9.91 -7.30
CA THR A 51 3.30 9.45 -5.99
C THR A 51 3.21 10.59 -4.99
N ILE A 52 2.52 10.33 -3.88
CA ILE A 52 2.43 11.21 -2.72
C ILE A 52 3.28 10.61 -1.61
N LYS A 53 4.32 11.32 -1.18
CA LYS A 53 5.11 10.95 0.00
C LYS A 53 4.64 11.72 1.22
N VAL A 54 4.31 10.98 2.27
CA VAL A 54 3.86 11.52 3.55
C VAL A 54 4.97 11.34 4.58
N LYS A 55 5.52 12.44 5.06
CA LYS A 55 6.55 12.44 6.09
C LYS A 55 5.97 12.14 7.47
N SER A 56 6.86 11.81 8.42
CA SER A 56 6.52 11.59 9.84
C SER A 56 5.60 12.70 10.36
N GLY A 57 4.57 12.31 11.11
CA GLY A 57 3.59 13.22 11.65
C GLY A 57 2.33 12.49 12.11
N ILE A 58 1.45 13.22 12.78
CA ILE A 58 0.12 12.73 13.17
C ILE A 58 -0.92 13.44 12.32
N TYR A 59 -1.63 12.68 11.50
CA TYR A 59 -2.67 13.13 10.60
C TYR A 59 -4.02 12.67 11.15
N ARG A 60 -4.84 13.60 11.63
CA ARG A 60 -6.17 13.32 12.16
C ARG A 60 -7.20 13.50 11.06
N GLU A 61 -7.35 12.47 10.24
CA GLU A 61 -8.13 12.50 9.00
C GLU A 61 -8.75 11.13 8.72
N ASN A 62 -9.85 11.12 7.96
CA ASN A 62 -10.31 9.95 7.22
C ASN A 62 -9.92 10.16 5.75
N VAL A 63 -9.00 9.37 5.24
CA VAL A 63 -8.40 9.53 3.92
C VAL A 63 -9.13 8.67 2.90
N ASN A 64 -9.51 9.25 1.77
CA ASN A 64 -10.16 8.58 0.65
C ASN A 64 -9.28 8.64 -0.60
N ILE A 65 -8.69 7.50 -0.96
CA ILE A 65 -7.90 7.32 -2.18
C ILE A 65 -8.88 6.94 -3.30
N ASN A 66 -9.35 7.95 -4.03
CA ASN A 66 -10.40 7.86 -5.04
C ASN A 66 -9.90 7.93 -6.49
N LYS A 67 -8.58 7.96 -6.67
CA LYS A 67 -7.92 7.90 -7.98
C LYS A 67 -6.67 7.01 -7.86
N PRO A 68 -6.24 6.33 -8.94
CA PRO A 68 -5.06 5.47 -8.91
C PRO A 68 -3.82 6.30 -8.57
N LEU A 69 -3.09 5.96 -7.51
CA LEU A 69 -1.86 6.66 -7.11
C LEU A 69 -1.02 5.79 -6.17
N SER A 70 0.21 6.23 -5.88
CA SER A 70 1.01 5.65 -4.80
C SER A 70 1.02 6.59 -3.60
N LEU A 71 0.49 6.16 -2.47
CA LEU A 71 0.57 6.88 -1.20
C LEU A 71 1.59 6.18 -0.30
N VAL A 72 2.70 6.88 -0.04
CA VAL A 72 3.90 6.30 0.57
C VAL A 72 4.24 7.06 1.84
N GLY A 73 4.17 6.41 2.98
CA GLY A 73 4.67 6.91 4.25
C GLY A 73 6.20 6.78 4.32
N VAL A 74 6.85 7.85 4.76
CA VAL A 74 8.31 7.93 4.87
C VAL A 74 8.66 8.36 6.29
N ASP A 75 9.51 7.57 6.95
CA ASP A 75 10.14 8.01 8.19
C ASP A 75 11.15 9.12 7.87
N SER A 76 10.80 10.34 8.28
CA SER A 76 11.64 11.53 8.14
C SER A 76 12.34 11.91 9.46
N GLY A 77 12.55 10.93 10.35
CA GLY A 77 13.29 11.08 11.60
C GLY A 77 12.45 10.97 12.88
N ASN A 78 11.14 10.75 12.76
CA ASN A 78 10.22 10.64 13.91
C ASN A 78 9.29 9.42 13.79
N GLY A 79 9.70 8.39 13.08
CA GLY A 79 8.90 7.18 12.82
C GLY A 79 7.98 7.33 11.61
N THR A 80 7.30 6.25 11.24
CA THR A 80 6.32 6.24 10.15
C THR A 80 5.11 7.14 10.45
N PRO A 81 4.52 7.79 9.43
CA PRO A 81 3.36 8.66 9.61
C PRO A 81 2.16 7.92 10.22
N LEU A 82 1.53 8.55 11.21
CA LEU A 82 0.32 8.06 11.87
C LEU A 82 -0.92 8.74 11.29
N VAL A 83 -1.86 7.95 10.77
CA VAL A 83 -3.21 8.39 10.44
C VAL A 83 -4.18 7.91 11.52
N ASN A 84 -4.91 8.86 12.10
CA ASN A 84 -5.88 8.60 13.17
C ASN A 84 -7.28 9.06 12.76
N GLY A 85 -8.23 8.11 12.65
CA GLY A 85 -9.61 8.38 12.22
C GLY A 85 -10.51 9.01 13.29
N GLY A 86 -10.00 9.28 14.50
CA GLY A 86 -10.74 10.01 15.53
C GLY A 86 -11.96 9.26 16.12
N GLY A 87 -12.07 7.95 15.90
CA GLY A 87 -13.17 7.13 16.40
C GLY A 87 -14.43 7.16 15.53
N SER A 88 -14.33 7.60 14.27
CA SER A 88 -15.46 7.63 13.33
C SER A 88 -15.02 7.20 11.92
N GLY A 89 -15.90 6.48 11.22
CA GLY A 89 -15.66 6.00 9.85
C GLY A 89 -14.46 5.05 9.73
N SER A 90 -14.04 4.79 8.49
CA SER A 90 -12.79 4.10 8.21
C SER A 90 -11.64 5.10 8.12
N VAL A 91 -10.47 4.75 8.63
CA VAL A 91 -9.31 5.67 8.66
C VAL A 91 -8.78 5.89 7.24
N ILE A 92 -8.58 4.81 6.50
CA ILE A 92 -8.20 4.83 5.08
C ILE A 92 -9.30 4.12 4.28
N THR A 93 -9.74 4.73 3.18
CA THR A 93 -10.62 4.11 2.18
C THR A 93 -9.90 4.07 0.84
N ILE A 94 -9.67 2.87 0.29
CA ILE A 94 -9.08 2.66 -1.04
C ILE A 94 -10.23 2.38 -2.02
N ALA A 95 -10.73 3.45 -2.64
CA ALA A 95 -11.85 3.42 -3.56
C ALA A 95 -11.43 3.33 -5.03
N ALA A 96 -10.17 3.61 -5.36
CA ALA A 96 -9.60 3.44 -6.69
C ALA A 96 -8.64 2.26 -6.77
N GLY A 97 -8.76 1.48 -7.84
CA GLY A 97 -7.85 0.38 -8.14
C GLY A 97 -6.49 0.85 -8.65
N ASN A 98 -5.55 -0.08 -8.77
CA ASN A 98 -4.16 0.19 -9.16
C ASN A 98 -3.45 1.19 -8.22
N THR A 99 -3.77 1.11 -6.92
CA THR A 99 -3.19 1.96 -5.88
C THR A 99 -2.11 1.20 -5.12
N THR A 100 -1.02 1.89 -4.77
CA THR A 100 -0.07 1.41 -3.75
C THR A 100 -0.25 2.20 -2.47
N PHE A 101 -0.42 1.53 -1.34
CA PHE A 101 -0.53 2.14 -0.02
C PHE A 101 0.46 1.49 0.94
N GLN A 102 1.46 2.25 1.39
CA GLN A 102 2.57 1.67 2.16
C GLN A 102 3.16 2.60 3.22
N GLY A 103 3.68 2.01 4.30
CA GLY A 103 4.52 2.71 5.28
C GLY A 103 3.78 3.56 6.30
N PHE A 104 2.54 3.21 6.65
CA PHE A 104 1.72 3.99 7.59
C PHE A 104 1.40 3.25 8.89
N ASN A 105 1.24 4.03 9.96
CA ASN A 105 0.58 3.61 11.19
C ASN A 105 -0.89 4.05 11.13
N ILE A 106 -1.84 3.16 11.38
CA ILE A 106 -3.27 3.40 11.14
C ILE A 106 -4.09 3.01 12.36
N THR A 107 -4.84 3.96 12.92
CA THR A 107 -5.62 3.72 14.15
C THR A 107 -6.88 4.57 14.27
N GLY A 108 -7.73 4.23 15.23
CA GLY A 108 -8.86 5.05 15.61
C GLY A 108 -10.03 5.02 14.63
N SER A 109 -10.32 3.86 14.02
CA SER A 109 -11.56 3.68 13.27
C SER A 109 -12.81 3.83 14.15
N GLY A 110 -13.96 4.07 13.52
CA GLY A 110 -15.26 4.00 14.18
C GLY A 110 -15.62 2.58 14.62
N HIS A 111 -16.41 2.49 15.70
CA HIS A 111 -16.90 1.21 16.26
C HIS A 111 -18.40 0.96 16.00
N CYS A 112 -19.18 2.01 15.75
CA CYS A 112 -20.55 1.93 15.26
C CYS A 112 -20.58 1.77 13.74
N GLY A 113 -21.61 1.15 13.16
CA GLY A 113 -21.73 0.95 11.71
C GLY A 113 -21.03 -0.31 11.17
N CYS A 114 -21.52 -0.82 10.04
CA CYS A 114 -20.93 -1.96 9.35
C CYS A 114 -19.71 -1.50 8.54
N GLY A 115 -18.58 -2.21 8.64
CA GLY A 115 -17.42 -1.99 7.77
C GLY A 115 -16.46 -0.83 8.11
N HIS A 116 -16.61 -0.16 9.27
CA HIS A 116 -15.61 0.82 9.71
C HIS A 116 -14.29 0.13 10.07
N ALA A 117 -13.20 0.52 9.41
CA ALA A 117 -11.93 -0.20 9.47
C ALA A 117 -10.73 0.74 9.56
N GLY A 118 -9.57 0.21 9.95
CA GLY A 118 -8.29 0.88 9.71
C GLY A 118 -8.12 1.12 8.21
N ILE A 119 -8.25 0.06 7.40
CA ILE A 119 -8.26 0.15 5.95
C ILE A 119 -9.53 -0.50 5.40
N ARG A 120 -10.35 0.26 4.67
CA ARG A 120 -11.49 -0.23 3.91
C ARG A 120 -11.15 -0.24 2.42
N ILE A 121 -11.43 -1.34 1.73
CA ILE A 121 -11.08 -1.53 0.31
C ILE A 121 -12.35 -1.87 -0.47
N SER A 122 -12.69 -1.04 -1.44
CA SER A 122 -13.83 -1.21 -2.34
C SER A 122 -13.42 -1.24 -3.82
N SER A 123 -12.15 -1.58 -4.07
CA SER A 123 -11.52 -1.53 -5.39
C SER A 123 -10.49 -2.64 -5.57
N SER A 124 -9.98 -2.79 -6.79
CA SER A 124 -9.20 -3.96 -7.21
C SER A 124 -7.77 -3.64 -7.65
N ASN A 125 -6.91 -4.66 -7.69
CA ASN A 125 -5.51 -4.56 -8.13
C ASN A 125 -4.66 -3.58 -7.29
N ASN A 126 -4.91 -3.51 -5.98
CA ASN A 126 -4.15 -2.65 -5.08
C ASN A 126 -3.02 -3.42 -4.39
N LEU A 127 -1.98 -2.70 -4.00
CA LEU A 127 -0.87 -3.21 -3.21
C LEU A 127 -0.82 -2.48 -1.86
N ILE A 128 -1.03 -3.24 -0.78
CA ILE A 128 -1.04 -2.75 0.59
C ILE A 128 0.14 -3.39 1.32
N MET A 129 1.15 -2.60 1.69
CA MET A 129 2.35 -3.17 2.28
C MET A 129 2.97 -2.35 3.41
N SER A 130 3.70 -3.02 4.32
CA SER A 130 4.53 -2.35 5.33
C SER A 130 3.74 -1.33 6.18
N ASN A 131 2.49 -1.65 6.51
CA ASN A 131 1.65 -0.83 7.37
C ASN A 131 1.46 -1.47 8.73
N ILE A 132 1.37 -0.64 9.78
CA ILE A 132 1.00 -1.06 11.13
C ILE A 132 -0.45 -0.63 11.38
N ILE A 133 -1.36 -1.58 11.43
CA ILE A 133 -2.80 -1.37 11.50
C ILE A 133 -3.29 -1.83 12.87
N TYR A 134 -3.66 -0.90 13.75
CA TYR A 134 -3.89 -1.24 15.15
C TYR A 134 -5.03 -0.49 15.83
N LYS A 135 -5.66 -1.16 16.81
CA LYS A 135 -6.76 -0.62 17.62
C LYS A 135 -7.92 -0.04 16.79
N ASN A 136 -8.30 -0.78 15.74
CA ASN A 136 -9.49 -0.50 14.93
C ASN A 136 -10.56 -1.56 15.18
N LYS A 137 -11.81 -1.28 14.77
CA LYS A 137 -12.88 -2.28 14.79
C LYS A 137 -12.55 -3.43 13.85
N TYR A 138 -12.42 -3.13 12.55
CA TYR A 138 -11.79 -4.02 11.58
C TYR A 138 -10.39 -3.49 11.29
N GLY A 139 -9.36 -4.35 11.27
CA GLY A 139 -8.04 -3.95 10.77
C GLY A 139 -8.13 -3.63 9.28
N ILE A 140 -8.44 -4.66 8.50
CA ILE A 140 -8.72 -4.55 7.07
C ILE A 140 -10.13 -5.08 6.77
N TYR A 141 -10.92 -4.29 6.04
CA TYR A 141 -12.25 -4.66 5.57
C TYR A 141 -12.31 -4.55 4.05
N ILE A 142 -12.50 -5.68 3.37
CA ILE A 142 -12.56 -5.77 1.91
C ILE A 142 -13.99 -6.07 1.49
N GLU A 143 -14.54 -5.21 0.65
CA GLU A 143 -15.87 -5.37 0.08
C GLU A 143 -15.87 -6.36 -1.08
N THR A 144 -17.05 -6.81 -1.49
CA THR A 144 -17.21 -7.76 -2.61
C THR A 144 -16.58 -7.28 -3.91
N ALA A 145 -16.49 -5.97 -4.13
CA ALA A 145 -15.83 -5.38 -5.31
C ALA A 145 -14.29 -5.37 -5.21
N GLY A 146 -13.72 -5.71 -4.05
CA GLY A 146 -12.28 -5.73 -3.81
C GLY A 146 -11.64 -7.02 -4.28
N THR A 147 -11.13 -7.03 -5.50
CA THR A 147 -10.52 -8.23 -6.11
C THR A 147 -9.06 -8.03 -6.48
N ASN A 148 -8.30 -9.13 -6.55
CA ASN A 148 -6.89 -9.13 -6.96
C ASN A 148 -6.01 -8.14 -6.16
N ASN A 149 -6.33 -7.89 -4.89
CA ASN A 149 -5.51 -7.05 -4.03
C ASN A 149 -4.39 -7.88 -3.40
N THR A 150 -3.25 -7.26 -3.16
CA THR A 150 -2.07 -7.91 -2.56
C THR A 150 -1.71 -7.24 -1.24
N PHE A 151 -1.56 -8.04 -0.19
CA PHE A 151 -1.24 -7.62 1.17
C PHE A 151 0.07 -8.26 1.61
N VAL A 152 1.09 -7.46 1.93
CA VAL A 152 2.44 -7.95 2.21
C VAL A 152 3.08 -7.19 3.36
N SER A 153 3.69 -7.90 4.31
CA SER A 153 4.45 -7.29 5.41
C SER A 153 3.65 -6.25 6.21
N ASN A 154 2.35 -6.46 6.41
CA ASN A 154 1.54 -5.61 7.29
C ASN A 154 1.47 -6.23 8.68
N ASP A 155 1.49 -5.37 9.70
CA ASP A 155 1.27 -5.74 11.10
C ASP A 155 -0.18 -5.40 11.49
N LEU A 156 -1.00 -6.41 11.78
CA LEU A 156 -2.38 -6.25 12.23
C LEU A 156 -2.47 -6.53 13.73
N LEU A 157 -2.48 -5.46 14.54
CA LEU A 157 -2.27 -5.54 15.97
C LEU A 157 -3.49 -5.07 16.76
N ASN A 158 -4.05 -5.90 17.64
CA ASN A 158 -5.11 -5.50 18.57
C ASN A 158 -6.32 -4.84 17.89
N ASN A 159 -6.71 -5.31 16.71
CA ASN A 159 -7.98 -4.93 16.09
C ASN A 159 -9.08 -5.85 16.63
N SER A 160 -10.32 -5.36 16.79
CA SER A 160 -11.40 -6.23 17.28
C SER A 160 -11.67 -7.39 16.34
N ILE A 161 -11.49 -7.16 15.04
CA ILE A 161 -11.49 -8.14 13.97
C ILE A 161 -10.31 -7.81 13.06
N SER A 162 -9.32 -8.70 12.96
CA SER A 162 -8.12 -8.44 12.16
C SER A 162 -8.45 -8.20 10.69
N ILE A 163 -9.18 -9.14 10.07
CA ILE A 163 -9.58 -9.05 8.66
C ILE A 163 -11.02 -9.50 8.46
N SER A 164 -11.74 -8.80 7.59
CA SER A 164 -12.95 -9.31 6.93
C SER A 164 -12.76 -9.16 5.42
N ASP A 165 -12.59 -10.29 4.74
CA ASP A 165 -12.41 -10.35 3.29
C ASP A 165 -13.67 -10.93 2.64
N SER A 166 -14.49 -10.06 2.04
CA SER A 166 -15.64 -10.46 1.22
C SER A 166 -15.32 -10.41 -0.28
N GLY A 167 -14.07 -10.10 -0.63
CA GLY A 167 -13.59 -9.99 -2.00
C GLY A 167 -13.26 -11.34 -2.63
N SER A 168 -12.52 -11.32 -3.74
CA SER A 168 -12.07 -12.54 -4.42
C SER A 168 -10.66 -12.37 -5.00
N ASN A 169 -9.92 -13.48 -5.08
CA ASN A 169 -8.54 -13.53 -5.60
C ASN A 169 -7.57 -12.56 -4.89
N ASN A 170 -7.82 -12.24 -3.62
CA ASN A 170 -6.91 -11.43 -2.83
C ASN A 170 -5.74 -12.31 -2.36
N SER A 171 -4.52 -11.78 -2.46
CA SER A 171 -3.29 -12.44 -2.05
C SER A 171 -2.79 -11.85 -0.75
N TRP A 172 -2.61 -12.70 0.24
CA TRP A 172 -2.07 -12.36 1.56
C TRP A 172 -0.64 -12.86 1.73
N ASP A 173 -0.07 -13.45 0.68
CA ASP A 173 1.19 -14.16 0.75
C ASP A 173 2.36 -13.23 0.36
N ALA A 174 3.24 -13.00 1.34
CA ALA A 174 4.48 -12.27 1.15
C ALA A 174 5.62 -13.16 0.62
N SER A 175 5.59 -14.46 0.88
CA SER A 175 6.71 -15.40 0.78
C SER A 175 6.55 -16.46 -0.32
N ALA A 176 5.99 -16.06 -1.47
CA ALA A 176 6.28 -16.78 -2.71
C ALA A 176 7.80 -16.78 -2.91
N LYS A 177 8.46 -17.88 -2.50
CA LYS A 177 9.90 -18.16 -2.56
C LYS A 177 10.56 -17.38 -3.70
N SER A 178 11.26 -16.31 -3.30
CA SER A 178 12.23 -15.51 -4.05
C SER A 178 12.49 -15.97 -5.50
N SER A 179 11.54 -15.70 -6.39
CA SER A 179 11.73 -15.86 -7.82
C SER A 179 11.15 -14.67 -8.58
N GLY A 180 11.93 -14.16 -9.54
CA GLY A 180 11.58 -12.98 -10.35
C GLY A 180 11.80 -11.63 -9.66
N TRP A 181 11.03 -10.62 -10.08
CA TRP A 181 11.17 -9.22 -9.67
C TRP A 181 11.05 -9.00 -8.14
N ARG A 182 10.33 -9.88 -7.43
CA ARG A 182 10.20 -9.83 -5.95
C ARG A 182 11.49 -10.19 -5.22
N GLY A 183 12.22 -11.21 -5.70
CA GLY A 183 13.55 -11.54 -5.18
C GLY A 183 14.59 -10.47 -5.51
N LEU A 184 14.42 -9.76 -6.62
CA LEU A 184 15.25 -8.59 -6.95
C LEU A 184 14.96 -7.40 -6.02
N LEU A 185 13.69 -7.16 -5.65
CA LEU A 185 13.33 -6.16 -4.65
C LEU A 185 13.95 -6.48 -3.28
N GLU A 186 13.86 -7.73 -2.81
CA GLU A 186 14.50 -8.18 -1.56
C GLU A 186 16.01 -7.88 -1.51
N MET A 187 16.71 -8.02 -2.64
CA MET A 187 18.15 -7.72 -2.76
C MET A 187 18.48 -6.21 -2.74
N ILE A 188 17.57 -5.36 -3.21
CA ILE A 188 17.84 -3.92 -3.41
C ILE A 188 17.26 -3.07 -2.27
N SER A 189 16.16 -3.50 -1.64
CA SER A 189 15.44 -2.66 -0.66
C SER A 189 15.87 -2.85 0.80
N GLY A 190 16.31 -4.05 1.20
CA GLY A 190 16.26 -4.46 2.62
C GLY A 190 14.85 -4.25 3.22
N PRO A 191 14.63 -4.48 4.54
CA PRO A 191 14.70 -5.78 5.20
C PRO A 191 13.93 -6.87 4.43
N ARG A 192 14.12 -8.15 4.80
CA ARG A 192 13.40 -9.29 4.21
C ARG A 192 11.90 -8.96 4.08
N ILE A 193 11.32 -9.13 2.89
CA ILE A 193 9.86 -9.16 2.75
C ILE A 193 9.39 -10.26 3.70
N ARG A 194 8.72 -9.86 4.79
CA ARG A 194 8.14 -10.76 5.78
C ARG A 194 6.68 -11.01 5.44
N GLY A 195 6.14 -12.13 5.93
CA GLY A 195 4.71 -12.40 6.02
C GLY A 195 3.90 -11.22 6.55
N ASN A 196 2.58 -11.26 6.40
CA ASN A 196 1.76 -10.42 7.25
C ASN A 196 1.79 -11.00 8.66
N HIS A 197 1.74 -10.13 9.65
CA HIS A 197 1.75 -10.49 11.05
C HIS A 197 0.41 -10.12 11.69
N TYR A 198 -0.08 -11.01 12.55
CA TYR A 198 -1.38 -10.90 13.16
C TYR A 198 -1.24 -11.18 14.65
N SER A 199 -1.62 -10.23 15.51
CA SER A 199 -1.55 -10.44 16.96
C SER A 199 -2.62 -11.39 17.51
N ASP A 200 -3.34 -12.09 16.64
CA ASP A 200 -4.29 -13.17 16.94
C ASP A 200 -3.85 -14.50 16.32
N TYR A 201 -2.62 -14.54 15.79
CA TYR A 201 -2.00 -15.68 15.15
C TYR A 201 -0.46 -15.51 15.17
N ASP A 202 0.10 -15.23 16.34
CA ASP A 202 1.54 -15.09 16.56
C ASP A 202 2.09 -16.01 17.66
N GLU A 203 1.21 -16.77 18.32
CA GLU A 203 1.57 -17.78 19.31
C GLU A 203 1.18 -19.21 18.88
N VAL A 204 1.87 -20.21 19.44
CA VAL A 204 1.60 -21.64 19.21
C VAL A 204 0.14 -22.00 19.56
N VAL A 205 -0.39 -21.40 20.63
CA VAL A 205 -1.76 -21.64 21.08
C VAL A 205 -2.82 -21.03 20.14
N GLU A 206 -2.43 -20.07 19.31
CA GLU A 206 -3.28 -19.42 18.32
C GLU A 206 -3.19 -20.10 16.94
N GLY A 207 -2.26 -21.05 16.79
CA GLY A 207 -2.06 -21.85 15.59
C GLY A 207 -0.77 -21.53 14.83
N CYS A 208 -0.01 -20.52 15.24
CA CYS A 208 1.28 -20.19 14.64
C CYS A 208 2.41 -20.93 15.36
N ASN A 209 3.00 -21.94 14.70
CA ASN A 209 4.21 -22.58 15.18
C ASN A 209 5.37 -22.25 14.23
N ASP A 210 6.50 -21.81 14.77
CA ASP A 210 7.74 -21.56 14.04
C ASP A 210 8.82 -22.56 14.51
N THR A 211 8.83 -23.74 13.89
CA THR A 211 9.74 -24.84 14.27
C THR A 211 11.17 -24.55 13.84
N ASN A 212 11.34 -23.87 12.70
CA ASN A 212 12.63 -23.65 12.07
C ASN A 212 13.30 -22.33 12.54
N LYS A 213 12.57 -21.49 13.27
CA LYS A 213 12.96 -20.20 13.86
C LYS A 213 13.33 -19.13 12.82
N ASP A 214 12.66 -19.13 11.68
CA ASP A 214 12.86 -18.13 10.62
C ASP A 214 11.92 -16.92 10.71
N LEU A 215 11.08 -16.88 11.76
CA LEU A 215 10.05 -15.88 12.02
C LEU A 215 8.82 -15.96 11.09
N ILE A 216 8.60 -17.12 10.48
CA ILE A 216 7.41 -17.43 9.68
C ILE A 216 6.70 -18.63 10.33
N CYS A 217 5.38 -18.56 10.43
CA CYS A 217 4.58 -19.71 10.87
C CYS A 217 4.69 -20.83 9.83
N ASP A 218 4.96 -22.05 10.29
CA ASP A 218 4.97 -23.25 9.45
C ASP A 218 3.56 -23.56 8.91
N GLU A 219 2.52 -23.16 9.67
CA GLU A 219 1.11 -23.36 9.32
C GLU A 219 0.49 -22.08 8.74
N PRO A 220 -0.41 -22.22 7.75
CA PRO A 220 -1.03 -21.09 7.10
C PRO A 220 -2.22 -20.54 7.90
N LYS A 221 -2.45 -19.23 7.82
CA LYS A 221 -3.58 -18.55 8.46
C LYS A 221 -4.76 -18.43 7.50
N ALA A 222 -5.91 -18.98 7.89
CA ALA A 222 -7.16 -18.78 7.16
C ALA A 222 -7.68 -17.33 7.30
N ILE A 223 -8.14 -16.74 6.20
CA ILE A 223 -8.68 -15.39 6.12
C ILE A 223 -10.01 -15.44 5.36
N GLY A 224 -11.08 -15.85 6.03
CA GLY A 224 -12.37 -16.10 5.36
C GLY A 224 -12.23 -17.23 4.33
N SER A 225 -12.44 -16.93 3.04
CA SER A 225 -12.17 -17.85 1.93
C SER A 225 -10.75 -17.76 1.36
N SER A 226 -9.95 -16.82 1.83
CA SER A 226 -8.55 -16.60 1.45
C SER A 226 -7.59 -17.27 2.44
N LEU A 227 -6.30 -17.33 2.09
CA LEU A 227 -5.24 -17.93 2.93
C LEU A 227 -4.00 -17.02 2.90
N ASP A 228 -3.42 -16.75 4.06
CA ASP A 228 -2.01 -16.36 4.15
C ASP A 228 -1.19 -17.64 4.38
N SER A 229 -0.38 -17.99 3.38
CA SER A 229 0.41 -19.23 3.41
C SER A 229 1.68 -19.10 4.26
N TYR A 230 2.10 -17.87 4.56
CA TYR A 230 3.33 -17.61 5.31
C TYR A 230 3.14 -16.41 6.23
N PRO A 231 2.25 -16.51 7.23
CA PRO A 231 2.13 -15.50 8.26
C PRO A 231 3.46 -15.37 9.00
N SER A 232 3.85 -14.16 9.39
CA SER A 232 5.07 -13.94 10.15
C SER A 232 4.77 -13.70 11.62
N ILE A 233 5.71 -14.07 12.48
CA ILE A 233 5.72 -13.65 13.89
C ILE A 233 6.55 -12.39 14.07
N SER A 234 6.21 -11.59 15.08
CA SER A 234 7.07 -10.50 15.50
C SER A 234 8.42 -11.06 15.96
N ALA A 235 9.52 -10.44 15.54
CA ALA A 235 10.78 -10.67 16.23
C ALA A 235 10.58 -10.14 17.65
N MET A 236 10.52 -11.02 18.65
CA MET A 236 10.44 -10.60 20.05
C MET A 236 11.46 -9.47 20.28
N ASN A 237 10.95 -8.32 20.73
CA ASN A 237 11.74 -7.12 21.04
C ASN A 237 12.89 -7.43 22.00
#